data_AF-A0A2H5FMR7-F1
#
_entry.id   AF-A0A2H5FMR7-F1
#
_cell.length_a   1.000
_cell.length_b   1.000
_cell.length_c   1.000
_cell.angle_alpha   90.00
_cell.angle_beta   90.00
_cell.angle_gamma   90.00
#
_symmetry.space_group_name_H-M   'P 1'
#
loop_
_entity.id
_entity.type
_entity.pdbx_description
1 polymer ?
#
loop_
_entity_poly.entity_id
_entity_poly.type
_entity_poly.pdbx_seq_one_letter_code
_entity_poly.pdbx_strand_id
1 'polypeptide(L)'
;MWYTSILQSQAKKICKSNKNMAERFITHLVDLLETKWDYEFELMAILGFIKDLYLFAENNKYRDVSLSEFSRVCMGLLILHVKYADDYVVRVSDFIPLCKDEIIFTAMDIQNEVNGLISSIYNGHLLQNTDRSLSSRSFQRTFAATPNKILLKILLGIENEVFWNLDHNVSVNIDQLILIFRLLIAEANDPHQLVSQLLFFLEILENKNEKLDELIFELRKSEEELLPRVVHEICLQLEEYLTMSKPHSNLRFFCCLRSPSPDDHSRDITEIVKNIKQKKLQNIDNIFEKLYEIEIISPKDKLIDTIQFLENKYRTHICQI
;
A
#
# COMPACT_ATOMS: atom_id res chain seq x y z
N MET A 1 2.52 4.21 1.14
CA MET A 1 1.48 4.36 2.17
C MET A 1 0.81 3.02 2.51
N TRP A 2 -0.07 2.96 3.53
CA TRP A 2 -0.74 1.72 3.98
C TRP A 2 -1.48 1.00 2.85
N TYR A 3 -2.13 1.77 1.96
CA TYR A 3 -2.91 1.25 0.85
C TYR A 3 -2.03 0.68 -0.28
N THR A 4 -0.76 1.07 -0.38
CA THR A 4 0.15 0.58 -1.43
C THR A 4 0.27 -0.95 -1.36
N SER A 5 0.44 -1.51 -0.16
CA SER A 5 0.61 -2.96 0.03
C SER A 5 -0.67 -3.74 -0.33
N ILE A 6 -1.85 -3.20 -0.02
CA ILE A 6 -3.14 -3.74 -0.43
C ILE A 6 -3.23 -3.77 -1.94
N LEU A 7 -3.01 -2.63 -2.60
CA LEU A 7 -3.14 -2.51 -4.05
C LEU A 7 -2.13 -3.42 -4.77
N GLN A 8 -0.91 -3.53 -4.26
CA GLN A 8 0.10 -4.47 -4.78
C GLN A 8 -0.35 -5.93 -4.64
N SER A 9 -0.93 -6.31 -3.49
CA SER A 9 -1.48 -7.64 -3.28
C SER A 9 -2.60 -7.96 -4.28
N GLN A 10 -3.55 -7.03 -4.46
CA GLN A 10 -4.61 -7.16 -5.45
C GLN A 10 -4.06 -7.27 -6.88
N ALA A 11 -3.07 -6.45 -7.24
CA ALA A 11 -2.40 -6.51 -8.55
C ALA A 11 -1.83 -7.90 -8.86
N LYS A 12 -1.19 -8.54 -7.86
CA LYS A 12 -0.64 -9.90 -8.01
C LYS A 12 -1.70 -10.98 -8.16
N LYS A 13 -2.88 -10.78 -7.57
CA LYS A 13 -4.02 -11.71 -7.71
C LYS A 13 -4.68 -11.59 -9.08
N ILE A 14 -4.79 -10.37 -9.60
CA ILE A 14 -5.41 -10.05 -10.87
C ILE A 14 -4.51 -10.47 -12.06
N CYS A 15 -3.23 -10.06 -12.05
CA CYS A 15 -2.26 -10.36 -13.10
C CYS A 15 -1.35 -11.52 -12.72
N LYS A 16 -1.85 -12.75 -12.81
CA LYS A 16 -1.17 -13.97 -12.33
C LYS A 16 0.12 -14.28 -13.08
N SER A 17 0.14 -14.06 -14.40
CA SER A 17 1.35 -14.30 -15.20
C SER A 17 2.34 -13.14 -15.15
N ASN A 18 1.91 -11.94 -14.76
CA ASN A 18 2.74 -10.72 -14.79
C ASN A 18 2.78 -9.97 -13.45
N LYS A 19 2.80 -10.74 -12.34
CA LYS A 19 2.70 -10.25 -10.96
C LYS A 19 3.66 -9.10 -10.66
N ASN A 20 4.94 -9.26 -11.01
CA ASN A 20 5.97 -8.27 -10.69
C ASN A 20 5.78 -6.96 -11.46
N MET A 21 5.31 -7.02 -12.71
CA MET A 21 5.05 -5.80 -13.48
C MET A 21 3.78 -5.11 -13.02
N ALA A 22 2.76 -5.86 -12.61
CA ALA A 22 1.52 -5.31 -12.06
C ALA A 22 1.77 -4.63 -10.69
N GLU A 23 2.56 -5.26 -9.82
CA GLU A 23 3.03 -4.65 -8.56
C GLU A 23 3.84 -3.37 -8.82
N ARG A 24 4.79 -3.43 -9.77
CA ARG A 24 5.59 -2.26 -10.15
C ARG A 24 4.73 -1.13 -10.70
N PHE A 25 3.74 -1.45 -11.53
CA PHE A 25 2.79 -0.47 -12.06
C PHE A 25 2.01 0.23 -10.94
N ILE A 26 1.43 -0.52 -10.01
CA ILE A 26 0.69 0.06 -8.88
C ILE A 26 1.57 0.94 -8.01
N THR A 27 2.78 0.46 -7.69
CA THR A 27 3.74 1.22 -6.88
C THR A 27 4.05 2.54 -7.56
N HIS A 28 4.37 2.50 -8.85
CA HIS A 28 4.70 3.69 -9.62
C HIS A 28 3.50 4.63 -9.78
N LEU A 29 2.29 4.10 -9.97
CA LEU A 29 1.07 4.92 -10.05
C LEU A 29 0.83 5.67 -8.74
N VAL A 30 0.94 4.98 -7.60
CA VAL A 30 0.80 5.59 -6.27
C VAL A 30 1.89 6.65 -6.04
N ASP A 31 3.14 6.35 -6.34
CA ASP A 31 4.24 7.31 -6.19
C ASP A 31 4.02 8.58 -7.04
N LEU A 32 3.50 8.45 -8.26
CA LEU A 32 3.16 9.59 -9.12
C LEU A 32 2.03 10.44 -8.52
N LEU A 33 1.02 9.81 -7.93
CA LEU A 33 -0.08 10.50 -7.27
C LEU A 33 0.39 11.24 -6.01
N GLU A 34 1.34 10.68 -5.26
CA GLU A 34 1.85 11.32 -4.04
C GLU A 34 2.86 12.45 -4.33
N THR A 35 3.63 12.35 -5.41
CA THR A 35 4.79 13.24 -5.63
C THR A 35 4.63 14.27 -6.74
N LYS A 36 3.77 14.01 -7.74
CA LYS A 36 3.67 14.84 -8.95
C LYS A 36 2.28 15.40 -9.21
N TRP A 37 1.32 15.01 -8.38
CA TRP A 37 -0.06 15.35 -8.57
C TRP A 37 -0.47 16.27 -7.41
N ASP A 38 -0.66 17.56 -7.70
CA ASP A 38 -0.96 18.62 -6.71
C ASP A 38 -2.35 18.50 -6.06
N TYR A 39 -3.00 17.34 -6.16
CA TYR A 39 -4.29 17.07 -5.57
C TYR A 39 -4.08 16.27 -4.29
N GLU A 40 -4.64 16.75 -3.18
CA GLU A 40 -4.68 15.99 -1.95
C GLU A 40 -5.56 14.76 -2.17
N PHE A 41 -4.93 13.59 -2.27
CA PHE A 41 -5.64 12.36 -2.62
C PHE A 41 -6.61 11.98 -1.50
N GLU A 42 -7.88 12.33 -1.69
CA GLU A 42 -8.88 12.20 -0.64
C GLU A 42 -9.07 10.75 -0.19
N LEU A 43 -9.18 10.57 1.12
CA LEU A 43 -9.36 9.24 1.73
C LEU A 43 -10.53 8.48 1.11
N MET A 44 -11.64 9.16 0.81
CA MET A 44 -12.80 8.53 0.18
C MET A 44 -12.49 8.01 -1.23
N ALA A 45 -11.66 8.71 -2.00
CA ALA A 45 -11.22 8.23 -3.31
C ALA A 45 -10.36 6.96 -3.19
N ILE A 46 -9.44 6.91 -2.21
CA ILE A 46 -8.63 5.72 -1.92
C ILE A 46 -9.51 4.53 -1.55
N LEU A 47 -10.44 4.73 -0.62
CA LEU A 47 -11.32 3.65 -0.14
C LEU A 47 -12.21 3.12 -1.26
N GLY A 48 -12.78 4.01 -2.08
CA GLY A 48 -13.54 3.64 -3.27
C GLY A 48 -12.69 2.85 -4.27
N PHE A 49 -11.46 3.28 -4.53
CA PHE A 49 -10.55 2.59 -5.44
C PHE A 49 -10.20 1.18 -4.93
N ILE A 50 -9.86 1.02 -3.65
CA ILE A 50 -9.57 -0.29 -3.05
C ILE A 50 -10.79 -1.21 -3.14
N LYS A 51 -11.98 -0.70 -2.80
CA LYS A 51 -13.24 -1.44 -2.86
C LYS A 51 -13.48 -2.03 -4.24
N ASP A 52 -13.48 -1.19 -5.27
CA ASP A 52 -13.82 -1.63 -6.62
C ASP A 52 -12.72 -2.47 -7.26
N LEU A 53 -11.45 -2.21 -6.91
CA LEU A 53 -10.36 -3.07 -7.35
C LEU A 53 -10.44 -4.47 -6.72
N TYR A 54 -10.83 -4.56 -5.44
CA TYR A 54 -11.07 -5.84 -4.77
C TYR A 54 -12.22 -6.60 -5.42
N LEU A 55 -13.35 -5.94 -5.68
CA LEU A 55 -14.49 -6.56 -6.36
C LEU A 55 -14.11 -7.02 -7.78
N PHE A 56 -13.32 -6.22 -8.49
CA PHE A 56 -12.77 -6.61 -9.79
C PHE A 56 -11.88 -7.86 -9.69
N ALA A 57 -11.04 -7.95 -8.66
CA ALA A 57 -10.21 -9.14 -8.40
C ALA A 57 -11.06 -10.38 -8.14
N GLU A 58 -12.09 -10.27 -7.31
CA GLU A 58 -13.00 -11.39 -7.00
C GLU A 58 -13.77 -11.86 -8.24
N ASN A 59 -14.28 -10.92 -9.03
CA ASN A 59 -14.98 -11.22 -10.28
C ASN A 59 -14.06 -11.89 -11.33
N ASN A 60 -12.74 -11.63 -11.27
CA ASN A 60 -11.76 -12.19 -12.18
C ASN A 60 -10.86 -13.27 -11.54
N LYS A 61 -11.24 -13.83 -10.38
CA LYS A 61 -10.39 -14.76 -9.61
C LYS A 61 -9.90 -16.00 -10.37
N TYR A 62 -10.61 -16.43 -11.43
CA TYR A 62 -10.21 -17.57 -12.27
C TYR A 62 -9.53 -17.17 -13.57
N ARG A 63 -9.60 -15.89 -13.94
CA ARG A 63 -8.97 -15.35 -15.14
C ARG A 63 -7.55 -14.89 -14.81
N ASP A 64 -6.70 -14.87 -15.83
CA ASP A 64 -5.43 -14.15 -15.79
C ASP A 64 -5.60 -12.87 -16.61
N VAL A 65 -5.70 -11.74 -15.92
CA VAL A 65 -5.97 -10.44 -16.55
C VAL A 65 -4.65 -9.88 -17.07
N SER A 66 -4.66 -9.40 -18.32
CA SER A 66 -3.45 -8.82 -18.92
C SER A 66 -3.03 -7.52 -18.22
N LEU A 67 -1.74 -7.17 -18.28
CA LEU A 67 -1.24 -5.93 -17.68
C LEU A 67 -1.92 -4.68 -18.26
N SER A 68 -2.24 -4.68 -19.56
CA SER A 68 -2.93 -3.57 -20.23
C SER A 68 -4.36 -3.41 -19.75
N GLU A 69 -5.11 -4.50 -19.63
CA GLU A 69 -6.48 -4.47 -19.09
C GLU A 69 -6.47 -4.01 -17.62
N PHE A 70 -5.60 -4.58 -16.79
CA PHE A 70 -5.48 -4.21 -15.38
C PHE A 70 -5.11 -2.73 -15.18
N SER A 71 -4.11 -2.24 -15.92
CA SER A 71 -3.66 -0.85 -15.79
C SER A 71 -4.72 0.16 -16.25
N ARG A 72 -5.49 -0.17 -17.29
CA ARG A 72 -6.64 0.64 -17.73
C ARG A 72 -7.76 0.65 -16.70
N VAL A 73 -8.08 -0.51 -16.11
CA VAL A 73 -9.05 -0.58 -15.01
C VAL A 73 -8.61 0.29 -13.84
N CYS A 74 -7.34 0.21 -13.44
CA CYS A 74 -6.81 1.07 -12.38
C CYS A 74 -6.92 2.55 -12.71
N MET A 75 -6.57 2.96 -13.94
CA MET A 75 -6.68 4.35 -14.37
C MET A 75 -8.14 4.83 -14.39
N GLY A 76 -9.08 4.01 -14.89
CA GLY A 76 -10.49 4.36 -14.90
C GLY A 76 -11.10 4.45 -13.50
N LEU A 77 -10.78 3.50 -12.61
CA LEU A 77 -11.22 3.57 -11.21
C LEU A 77 -10.68 4.81 -10.49
N LEU A 78 -9.40 5.13 -10.71
CA LEU A 78 -8.79 6.34 -10.19
C LEU A 78 -9.54 7.60 -10.66
N ILE A 79 -9.82 7.73 -11.96
CA ILE A 79 -10.56 8.86 -12.53
C ILE A 79 -11.94 8.98 -11.87
N LEU A 80 -12.69 7.88 -11.80
CA LEU A 80 -14.06 7.89 -11.28
C LEU A 80 -14.12 8.27 -9.81
N HIS A 81 -13.26 7.70 -8.97
CA HIS A 81 -13.29 7.93 -7.52
C HIS A 81 -12.75 9.30 -7.12
N VAL A 82 -11.73 9.82 -7.81
CA VAL A 82 -11.26 11.19 -7.59
C VAL A 82 -12.35 12.20 -8.00
N LYS A 83 -12.99 12.00 -9.16
CA LYS A 83 -14.09 12.87 -9.59
C LYS A 83 -15.31 12.82 -8.67
N TYR A 84 -15.59 11.66 -8.10
CA TYR A 84 -16.68 11.46 -7.15
C TYR A 84 -16.42 12.18 -5.81
N ALA A 85 -15.16 12.23 -5.38
CA ALA A 85 -14.78 12.84 -4.11
C ALA A 85 -14.86 14.38 -4.15
N ASP A 86 -14.53 15.01 -5.29
CA ASP A 86 -14.33 16.48 -5.38
C ASP A 86 -15.43 17.25 -6.12
N ASP A 87 -16.71 16.93 -5.88
CA ASP A 87 -17.87 17.70 -6.37
C ASP A 87 -17.74 18.26 -7.82
N TYR A 88 -17.21 17.45 -8.74
CA TYR A 88 -17.02 17.77 -10.16
C TYR A 88 -15.96 18.83 -10.53
N VAL A 89 -15.04 19.18 -9.63
CA VAL A 89 -13.89 20.06 -9.96
C VAL A 89 -12.92 19.35 -10.90
N VAL A 90 -12.64 18.08 -10.63
CA VAL A 90 -11.67 17.27 -11.39
C VAL A 90 -12.24 16.83 -12.73
N ARG A 91 -11.46 16.99 -13.79
CA ARG A 91 -11.77 16.57 -15.16
C ARG A 91 -10.87 15.43 -15.60
N VAL A 92 -11.35 14.65 -16.56
CA VAL A 92 -10.56 13.56 -17.19
C VAL A 92 -9.26 14.08 -17.82
N SER A 93 -9.27 15.32 -18.33
CA SER A 93 -8.08 15.97 -18.87
C SER A 93 -6.95 16.12 -17.87
N ASP A 94 -7.26 16.14 -16.59
CA ASP A 94 -6.28 16.38 -15.53
C ASP A 94 -5.38 15.14 -15.37
N PHE A 95 -5.82 13.96 -15.85
CA PHE A 95 -5.08 12.69 -15.84
C PHE A 95 -4.11 12.53 -17.01
N ILE A 96 -4.09 13.45 -17.98
CA ILE A 96 -3.17 13.42 -19.12
C ILE A 96 -1.68 13.39 -18.71
N PRO A 97 -1.21 14.14 -17.69
CA PRO A 97 0.17 14.07 -17.24
C PRO A 97 0.59 12.65 -16.81
N LEU A 98 -0.27 11.88 -16.15
CA LEU A 98 0.02 10.48 -15.79
C LEU A 98 0.20 9.62 -17.03
N CYS A 99 -0.62 9.82 -18.06
CA CYS A 99 -0.44 9.09 -19.33
C CYS A 99 0.86 9.43 -20.06
N LYS A 100 1.54 10.53 -19.72
CA LYS A 100 2.84 10.88 -20.31
C LYS A 100 4.02 10.24 -19.60
N ASP A 101 3.78 9.59 -18.47
CA ASP A 101 4.78 8.77 -17.81
C ASP A 101 5.02 7.48 -18.60
N GLU A 102 6.29 7.11 -18.82
CA GLU A 102 6.69 5.99 -19.66
C GLU A 102 6.15 4.65 -19.15
N ILE A 103 6.13 4.45 -17.83
CA ILE A 103 5.68 3.19 -17.22
C ILE A 103 4.16 3.08 -17.38
N ILE A 104 3.43 4.16 -17.10
CA ILE A 104 1.97 4.20 -17.26
C ILE A 104 1.57 4.02 -18.74
N PHE A 105 2.23 4.74 -19.65
CA PHE A 105 1.98 4.68 -21.09
C PHE A 105 2.20 3.27 -21.65
N THR A 106 3.28 2.63 -21.24
CA THR A 106 3.62 1.27 -21.68
C THR A 106 2.70 0.23 -21.08
N ALA A 107 2.40 0.32 -19.78
CA ALA A 107 1.54 -0.64 -19.10
C ALA A 107 0.12 -0.66 -19.71
N MET A 108 -0.46 0.52 -19.99
CA MET A 108 -1.79 0.64 -20.59
C MET A 108 -1.80 0.37 -22.10
N ASP A 109 -0.67 0.07 -22.72
CA ASP A 109 -0.55 -0.17 -24.16
C ASP A 109 -1.15 0.97 -25.01
N ILE A 110 -0.90 2.22 -24.58
CA ILE A 110 -1.45 3.44 -25.24
C ILE A 110 -1.00 3.51 -26.70
N GLN A 111 0.22 3.06 -27.00
CA GLN A 111 0.76 3.11 -28.36
C GLN A 111 -0.14 2.38 -29.37
N ASN A 112 -0.64 1.20 -29.02
CA ASN A 112 -1.49 0.42 -29.89
C ASN A 112 -2.85 1.11 -30.09
N GLU A 113 -3.40 1.76 -29.07
CA GLU A 113 -4.62 2.56 -29.22
C GLU A 113 -4.42 3.81 -30.08
N VAL A 114 -3.30 4.52 -29.90
CA VAL A 114 -2.95 5.67 -30.75
C VAL A 114 -2.87 5.22 -32.21
N ASN A 115 -2.19 4.10 -32.49
CA ASN A 115 -2.11 3.52 -33.83
C ASN A 115 -3.50 3.12 -34.37
N GLY A 116 -4.36 2.55 -33.52
CA GLY A 116 -5.75 2.20 -33.84
C GLY A 116 -6.59 3.44 -34.20
N LEU A 117 -6.49 4.51 -33.42
CA LEU A 117 -7.19 5.76 -33.65
C LEU A 117 -6.71 6.44 -34.93
N ILE A 118 -5.40 6.51 -35.14
CA ILE A 118 -4.80 7.04 -36.37
C ILE A 118 -5.30 6.25 -37.59
N SER A 119 -5.18 4.92 -37.56
CA SER A 119 -5.65 4.08 -38.66
C SER A 119 -7.15 4.18 -38.91
N SER A 120 -7.99 4.40 -37.88
CA SER A 120 -9.44 4.63 -38.07
C SER A 120 -9.74 5.95 -38.79
N ILE A 121 -8.94 7.00 -38.53
CA ILE A 121 -9.07 8.30 -39.19
C ILE A 121 -8.64 8.18 -40.67
N TYR A 122 -7.56 7.46 -40.94
CA TYR A 122 -7.06 7.25 -42.30
C TYR A 122 -7.88 6.22 -43.09
N ASN A 123 -8.47 5.21 -42.46
CA ASN A 123 -9.36 4.26 -43.14
C ASN A 123 -10.74 4.85 -43.47
N GLY A 124 -11.12 5.98 -42.86
CA GLY A 124 -12.26 6.80 -43.28
C GLY A 124 -11.98 7.63 -44.55
N HIS A 125 -10.72 7.69 -45.00
CA HIS A 125 -10.29 8.43 -46.18
C HIS A 125 -9.41 7.52 -47.07
N LEU A 126 -10.03 6.93 -48.10
CA LEU A 126 -9.45 5.97 -49.06
C LEU A 126 -7.93 6.14 -49.38
N LEU A 127 -7.16 5.04 -49.19
CA LEU A 127 -5.80 4.70 -49.70
C LEU A 127 -4.63 5.55 -49.10
N GLN A 128 -3.42 5.05 -48.82
CA GLN A 128 -2.60 4.05 -49.49
C GLN A 128 -1.41 3.63 -48.58
N ASN A 129 -0.82 2.48 -48.86
CA ASN A 129 0.34 1.85 -48.23
C ASN A 129 1.48 2.79 -47.81
N THR A 130 2.07 2.56 -46.63
CA THR A 130 3.51 2.74 -46.41
C THR A 130 4.02 1.84 -45.27
N ASP A 131 4.89 0.94 -45.68
CA ASP A 131 5.94 0.20 -44.97
C ASP A 131 5.88 0.09 -43.44
N ARG A 132 5.47 -1.11 -43.00
CA ARG A 132 5.85 -1.71 -41.73
C ARG A 132 7.35 -2.05 -41.72
N SER A 133 8.19 -1.07 -41.53
CA SER A 133 9.51 -1.31 -40.94
C SER A 133 9.93 -0.02 -40.24
N LEU A 134 10.26 -0.13 -38.95
CA LEU A 134 10.77 0.88 -38.00
C LEU A 134 9.95 0.73 -36.70
N SER A 135 10.47 0.57 -35.50
CA SER A 135 11.85 0.44 -35.02
C SER A 135 11.77 0.38 -33.49
N SER A 136 12.62 -0.42 -32.86
CA SER A 136 12.88 -0.37 -31.40
C SER A 136 13.50 0.97 -30.94
N ARG A 137 13.83 1.88 -31.87
CA ARG A 137 14.25 3.27 -31.63
C ARG A 137 13.12 4.31 -31.71
N SER A 138 11.89 3.92 -32.08
CA SER A 138 10.76 4.85 -32.24
C SER A 138 9.99 5.16 -30.95
N PHE A 139 9.94 4.22 -30.00
CA PHE A 139 9.12 4.33 -28.79
C PHE A 139 9.36 5.63 -28.00
N GLN A 140 10.61 6.06 -27.86
CA GLN A 140 10.92 7.27 -27.09
C GLN A 140 10.44 8.58 -27.72
N ARG A 141 10.20 8.63 -29.04
CA ARG A 141 9.66 9.83 -29.70
C ARG A 141 8.14 9.88 -29.69
N THR A 142 7.46 8.73 -29.61
CA THR A 142 6.01 8.67 -29.80
C THR A 142 5.23 9.05 -28.55
N PHE A 143 5.70 8.69 -27.35
CA PHE A 143 4.99 9.00 -26.10
C PHE A 143 4.96 10.52 -25.82
N ALA A 144 6.10 11.21 -25.95
CA ALA A 144 6.20 12.66 -25.73
C ALA A 144 5.48 13.48 -26.83
N ALA A 145 5.37 12.92 -28.04
CA ALA A 145 4.72 13.57 -29.18
C ALA A 145 3.21 13.28 -29.26
N THR A 146 2.66 12.38 -28.44
CA THR A 146 1.22 12.06 -28.52
C THR A 146 0.40 13.28 -28.12
N PRO A 147 -0.46 13.81 -29.02
CA PRO A 147 -1.25 15.00 -28.72
C PRO A 147 -2.21 14.77 -27.54
N ASN A 148 -2.33 15.75 -26.64
CA ASN A 148 -3.24 15.71 -25.49
C ASN A 148 -4.68 15.36 -25.88
N LYS A 149 -5.15 15.78 -27.07
CA LYS A 149 -6.51 15.43 -27.56
C LYS A 149 -6.70 13.93 -27.78
N ILE A 150 -5.65 13.22 -28.21
CA ILE A 150 -5.71 11.76 -28.40
C ILE A 150 -5.71 11.08 -27.04
N LEU A 151 -4.82 11.49 -26.13
CA LEU A 151 -4.78 10.97 -24.75
C LEU A 151 -6.10 11.20 -24.02
N LEU A 152 -6.71 12.38 -24.17
CA LEU A 152 -8.03 12.67 -23.63
C LEU A 152 -9.09 11.70 -24.15
N LYS A 153 -9.09 11.40 -25.46
CA LYS A 153 -10.05 10.46 -26.05
C LYS A 153 -9.87 9.04 -25.50
N ILE A 154 -8.61 8.61 -25.31
CA ILE A 154 -8.28 7.31 -24.70
C ILE A 154 -8.78 7.27 -23.25
N LEU A 155 -8.45 8.29 -22.45
CA LEU A 155 -8.89 8.39 -21.06
C LEU A 155 -10.41 8.41 -20.91
N LEU A 156 -11.13 9.15 -21.77
CA LEU A 156 -12.60 9.13 -21.81
C LEU A 156 -13.13 7.74 -22.18
N GLY A 157 -12.45 7.02 -23.08
CA GLY A 157 -12.81 5.63 -23.41
C GLY A 157 -12.68 4.72 -22.20
N ILE A 158 -11.54 4.79 -21.51
CA ILE A 158 -11.23 4.02 -20.29
C ILE A 158 -12.23 4.35 -19.18
N GLU A 159 -12.48 5.63 -18.91
CA GLU A 159 -13.45 6.06 -17.89
C GLU A 159 -14.82 5.45 -18.15
N ASN A 160 -15.32 5.57 -19.39
CA ASN A 160 -16.63 5.02 -19.74
C ASN A 160 -16.64 3.50 -19.60
N GLU A 161 -15.64 2.80 -20.13
CA GLU A 161 -15.55 1.34 -20.02
C GLU A 161 -15.62 0.87 -18.56
N VAL A 162 -14.84 1.50 -17.69
CA VAL A 162 -14.84 1.16 -16.25
C VAL A 162 -16.17 1.53 -15.60
N PHE A 163 -16.76 2.67 -15.96
CA PHE A 163 -18.07 3.08 -15.42
C PHE A 163 -19.18 2.08 -15.79
N TRP A 164 -19.16 1.56 -17.02
CA TRP A 164 -20.05 0.47 -17.45
C TRP A 164 -19.80 -0.81 -16.65
N ASN A 165 -18.54 -1.18 -16.41
CA ASN A 165 -18.18 -2.36 -15.63
C ASN A 165 -18.60 -2.26 -14.15
N LEU A 166 -18.80 -1.04 -13.63
CA LEU A 166 -19.35 -0.78 -12.30
C LEU A 166 -20.88 -0.66 -12.29
N ASP A 167 -21.57 -1.05 -13.37
CA ASP A 167 -23.01 -0.85 -13.54
C ASP A 167 -23.45 0.60 -13.29
N HIS A 168 -22.59 1.57 -13.65
CA HIS A 168 -22.79 3.00 -13.47
C HIS A 168 -22.92 3.46 -12.00
N ASN A 169 -22.46 2.65 -11.05
CA ASN A 169 -22.54 2.97 -9.63
C ASN A 169 -21.14 3.23 -9.05
N VAL A 170 -20.75 4.50 -9.02
CA VAL A 170 -19.55 4.96 -8.30
C VAL A 170 -20.01 5.47 -6.94
N SER A 171 -19.72 4.68 -5.91
CA SER A 171 -20.03 5.05 -4.53
C SER A 171 -19.13 4.30 -3.55
N VAL A 172 -18.89 4.93 -2.41
CA VAL A 172 -18.14 4.34 -1.30
C VAL A 172 -19.14 3.83 -0.27
N ASN A 173 -19.65 2.62 -0.49
CA ASN A 173 -20.56 1.97 0.46
C ASN A 173 -19.77 1.45 1.66
N ILE A 174 -19.95 2.09 2.82
CA ILE A 174 -19.20 1.75 4.04
C ILE A 174 -19.48 0.32 4.53
N ASP A 175 -20.72 -0.16 4.42
CA ASP A 175 -21.09 -1.52 4.84
C ASP A 175 -20.30 -2.57 4.03
N GLN A 176 -20.11 -2.31 2.73
CA GLN A 176 -19.26 -3.13 1.87
C GLN A 176 -17.78 -2.99 2.21
N LEU A 177 -17.31 -1.78 2.53
CA LEU A 177 -15.93 -1.56 2.96
C LEU A 177 -15.59 -2.36 4.21
N ILE A 178 -16.47 -2.39 5.22
CA ILE A 178 -16.25 -3.19 6.43
C ILE A 178 -16.00 -4.65 6.08
N LEU A 179 -16.83 -5.23 5.21
CA LEU A 179 -16.66 -6.62 4.75
C LEU A 179 -15.36 -6.83 4.00
N ILE A 180 -15.02 -5.92 3.08
CA ILE A 180 -13.80 -6.00 2.26
C ILE A 180 -12.55 -5.85 3.14
N PHE A 181 -12.52 -4.89 4.06
CA PHE A 181 -11.38 -4.69 4.96
C PHE A 181 -11.18 -5.87 5.89
N ARG A 182 -12.23 -6.50 6.42
CA ARG A 182 -12.09 -7.75 7.18
C ARG A 182 -11.35 -8.83 6.38
N LEU A 183 -11.66 -8.97 5.08
CA LEU A 183 -10.99 -9.92 4.20
C LEU A 183 -9.55 -9.49 3.88
N LEU A 184 -9.33 -8.21 3.57
CA LEU A 184 -7.98 -7.67 3.28
C LEU A 184 -7.04 -7.78 4.49
N ILE A 185 -7.53 -7.52 5.71
CA ILE A 185 -6.78 -7.65 6.96
C ILE A 185 -6.37 -9.12 7.17
N ALA A 186 -7.29 -10.07 6.93
CA ALA A 186 -6.98 -11.49 7.06
C ALA A 186 -5.92 -11.99 6.05
N GLU A 187 -5.80 -11.33 4.90
CA GLU A 187 -4.85 -11.66 3.84
C GLU A 187 -3.53 -10.86 3.91
N ALA A 188 -3.47 -9.84 4.77
CA ALA A 188 -2.31 -8.96 4.87
C ALA A 188 -1.09 -9.70 5.45
N ASN A 189 0.10 -9.33 4.97
CA ASN A 189 1.36 -9.84 5.53
C ASN A 189 1.57 -9.35 6.98
N ASP A 190 1.19 -8.10 7.25
CA ASP A 190 1.18 -7.50 8.59
C ASP A 190 -0.21 -6.89 8.86
N PRO A 191 -1.15 -7.69 9.39
CA PRO A 191 -2.52 -7.23 9.65
C PRO A 191 -2.59 -6.08 10.66
N HIS A 192 -1.74 -6.09 11.69
CA HIS A 192 -1.75 -5.05 12.72
C HIS A 192 -1.30 -3.72 12.15
N GLN A 193 -0.17 -3.69 11.43
CA GLN A 193 0.31 -2.47 10.80
C GLN A 193 -0.74 -1.86 9.87
N LEU A 194 -1.43 -2.69 9.07
CA LEU A 194 -2.49 -2.24 8.19
C LEU A 194 -3.64 -1.57 8.97
N VAL A 195 -4.13 -2.24 10.03
CA VAL A 195 -5.24 -1.73 10.84
C VAL A 195 -4.85 -0.44 11.55
N SER A 196 -3.70 -0.39 12.22
CA SER A 196 -3.27 0.81 12.96
C SER A 196 -3.05 2.01 12.04
N GLN A 197 -2.48 1.80 10.85
CA GLN A 197 -2.32 2.89 9.88
C GLN A 197 -3.68 3.37 9.36
N LEU A 198 -4.59 2.46 9.02
CA LEU A 198 -5.93 2.83 8.54
C LEU A 198 -6.73 3.59 9.62
N LEU A 199 -6.66 3.13 10.88
CA LEU A 199 -7.26 3.82 12.02
C LEU A 199 -6.72 5.24 12.17
N PHE A 200 -5.39 5.42 12.13
CA PHE A 200 -4.77 6.74 12.21
C PHE A 200 -5.33 7.74 11.19
N PHE A 201 -5.60 7.30 9.96
CA PHE A 201 -6.21 8.17 8.93
C PHE A 201 -7.71 8.41 9.15
N LEU A 202 -8.44 7.41 9.64
CA LEU A 202 -9.90 7.51 9.83
C LEU A 202 -10.29 8.25 11.11
N GLU A 203 -9.47 8.23 12.16
CA GLU A 203 -9.79 8.86 13.45
C GLU A 203 -10.00 10.38 13.33
N ILE A 204 -9.35 11.05 12.38
CA ILE A 204 -9.57 12.48 12.09
C ILE A 204 -11.01 12.74 11.61
N LEU A 205 -11.70 11.70 11.14
CA LEU A 205 -13.08 11.74 10.65
C LEU A 205 -14.10 11.22 11.68
N GLU A 206 -13.67 10.81 12.87
CA GLU A 206 -14.55 10.32 13.92
C GLU A 206 -15.61 11.38 14.30
N ASN A 207 -16.85 10.93 14.52
CA ASN A 207 -18.03 11.74 14.79
C ASN A 207 -18.49 12.65 13.65
N LYS A 208 -17.88 12.57 12.46
CA LYS A 208 -18.33 13.35 11.28
C LYS A 208 -19.39 12.58 10.47
N ASN A 209 -19.41 11.26 10.55
CA ASN A 209 -20.35 10.42 9.81
C ASN A 209 -20.55 9.09 10.55
N GLU A 210 -21.79 8.83 10.97
CA GLU A 210 -22.18 7.64 11.75
C GLU A 210 -21.73 6.31 11.09
N LYS A 211 -21.72 6.25 9.75
CA LYS A 211 -21.25 5.04 9.05
C LYS A 211 -19.74 4.89 9.10
N LEU A 212 -18.98 5.98 9.02
CA LEU A 212 -17.53 5.93 9.18
C LEU A 212 -17.17 5.55 10.62
N ASP A 213 -17.96 5.99 11.59
CA ASP A 213 -17.79 5.59 13.00
C ASP A 213 -17.97 4.08 13.18
N GLU A 214 -18.90 3.44 12.45
CA GLU A 214 -19.05 1.98 12.44
C GLU A 214 -17.81 1.28 11.86
N LEU A 215 -17.22 1.80 10.78
CA LEU A 215 -15.97 1.25 10.23
C LEU A 215 -14.80 1.41 11.21
N ILE A 216 -14.67 2.56 11.86
CA ILE A 216 -13.63 2.81 12.88
C ILE A 216 -13.79 1.84 14.04
N PHE A 217 -15.02 1.63 14.53
CA PHE A 217 -15.32 0.68 15.59
C PHE A 217 -14.89 -0.75 15.24
N GLU A 218 -15.21 -1.21 14.03
CA GLU A 218 -14.83 -2.56 13.57
C GLU A 218 -13.32 -2.72 13.40
N LEU A 219 -12.61 -1.66 12.98
CA LEU A 219 -11.16 -1.65 12.90
C LEU A 219 -10.50 -1.69 14.29
N ARG A 220 -11.01 -0.92 15.27
CA ARG A 220 -10.52 -0.97 16.66
C ARG A 220 -10.69 -2.36 17.27
N LYS A 221 -11.83 -3.00 17.05
CA LYS A 221 -12.04 -4.39 17.46
C LYS A 221 -11.03 -5.34 16.81
N SER A 222 -10.76 -5.16 15.52
CA SER A 222 -9.75 -5.97 14.81
C SER A 222 -8.35 -5.73 15.38
N GLU A 223 -8.00 -4.51 15.75
CA GLU A 223 -6.73 -4.17 16.40
C GLU A 223 -6.58 -4.87 17.76
N GLU A 224 -7.62 -4.81 18.60
CA GLU A 224 -7.67 -5.50 19.89
C GLU A 224 -7.49 -7.03 19.75
N GLU A 225 -8.08 -7.64 18.73
CA GLU A 225 -7.93 -9.06 18.42
C GLU A 225 -6.50 -9.43 17.96
N LEU A 226 -5.79 -8.49 17.33
CA LEU A 226 -4.42 -8.68 16.84
C LEU A 226 -3.37 -8.40 17.91
N LEU A 227 -3.68 -7.56 18.91
CA LEU A 227 -2.76 -7.11 19.96
C LEU A 227 -2.00 -8.26 20.67
N PRO A 228 -2.63 -9.38 21.07
CA PRO A 228 -1.91 -10.48 21.73
C PRO A 228 -0.81 -11.09 20.86
N ARG A 229 -1.00 -11.12 19.53
CA ARG A 229 0.01 -11.65 18.59
C ARG A 229 1.20 -10.70 18.49
N VAL A 230 0.93 -9.39 18.41
CA VAL A 230 1.98 -8.37 18.38
C VAL A 230 2.82 -8.38 19.64
N VAL A 231 2.18 -8.40 20.82
CA VAL A 231 2.86 -8.49 22.11
C VAL A 231 3.72 -9.75 22.20
N HIS A 232 3.23 -10.88 21.66
CA HIS A 232 4.01 -12.11 21.58
C HIS A 232 5.23 -11.95 20.66
N GLU A 233 5.09 -11.31 19.52
CA GLU A 233 6.22 -11.07 18.60
C GLU A 233 7.27 -10.13 19.20
N ILE A 234 6.85 -9.04 19.87
CA ILE A 234 7.75 -8.18 20.65
C ILE A 234 8.51 -9.01 21.68
N CYS A 235 7.82 -9.90 22.41
CA CYS A 235 8.45 -10.80 23.37
C CYS A 235 9.54 -11.67 22.72
N LEU A 236 9.29 -12.23 21.53
CA LEU A 236 10.26 -13.07 20.81
C LEU A 236 11.51 -12.28 20.40
N GLN A 237 11.33 -11.04 19.91
CA GLN A 237 12.46 -10.17 19.54
C GLN A 237 13.34 -9.80 20.74
N LEU A 238 12.72 -9.50 21.89
CA LEU A 238 13.44 -9.25 23.13
C LEU A 238 14.16 -10.51 23.63
N GLU A 239 13.58 -11.70 23.45
CA GLU A 239 14.25 -12.97 23.75
C GLU A 239 15.43 -13.24 22.83
N GLU A 240 15.31 -12.93 21.55
CA GLU A 240 16.40 -13.06 20.58
C GLU A 240 17.59 -12.18 20.99
N TYR A 241 17.34 -10.92 21.37
CA TYR A 241 18.36 -10.04 21.96
C TYR A 241 19.05 -10.69 23.17
N LEU A 242 18.29 -11.31 24.09
CA LEU A 242 18.83 -12.01 25.27
C LEU A 242 19.68 -13.24 24.89
N THR A 243 19.45 -13.85 23.73
CA THR A 243 20.28 -14.96 23.24
C THR A 243 21.56 -14.50 22.55
N MET A 244 21.49 -13.41 21.77
CA MET A 244 22.65 -12.84 21.07
C MET A 244 23.61 -12.09 21.98
N SER A 245 23.12 -11.56 23.11
CA SER A 245 23.93 -10.92 24.16
C SER A 245 24.68 -11.92 25.05
N LYS A 246 24.31 -13.21 25.03
CA LYS A 246 25.07 -14.24 25.74
C LYS A 246 26.33 -14.58 24.94
N PRO A 247 27.54 -14.35 25.47
CA PRO A 247 28.74 -14.83 24.81
C PRO A 247 28.68 -16.37 24.76
N HIS A 248 29.05 -16.97 23.62
CA HIS A 248 29.25 -18.42 23.51
C HIS A 248 30.25 -18.90 24.56
N SER A 249 29.75 -19.29 25.73
CA SER A 249 30.57 -19.78 26.84
C SER A 249 30.90 -21.25 26.61
N ASN A 250 31.74 -21.52 25.60
CA ASN A 250 32.56 -22.71 25.57
C ASN A 250 33.92 -22.35 26.15
N LEU A 251 34.01 -22.30 27.49
CA LEU A 251 35.21 -22.65 28.25
C LEU A 251 34.88 -22.59 29.74
N ARG A 252 35.06 -23.74 30.39
CA ARG A 252 34.92 -23.95 31.83
C ARG A 252 35.91 -23.07 32.61
N PHE A 253 35.56 -22.86 33.87
CA PHE A 253 36.39 -22.52 35.04
C PHE A 253 36.46 -21.06 35.49
N PHE A 254 36.28 -20.95 36.82
CA PHE A 254 36.41 -19.85 37.76
C PHE A 254 35.20 -18.93 38.00
N CYS A 255 34.66 -19.12 39.20
CA CYS A 255 33.81 -18.19 39.94
C CYS A 255 34.58 -16.88 40.17
N CYS A 256 34.33 -15.89 39.31
CA CYS A 256 34.55 -14.49 39.62
C CYS A 256 33.23 -13.78 39.28
N LEU A 257 32.73 -12.99 40.24
CA LEU A 257 31.66 -12.02 40.03
C LEU A 257 32.05 -11.17 38.83
N ARG A 258 31.48 -11.48 37.66
CA ARG A 258 31.62 -10.66 36.47
C ARG A 258 30.80 -9.42 36.76
N SER A 259 31.46 -8.28 36.95
CA SER A 259 30.81 -6.99 36.89
C SER A 259 29.98 -6.97 35.61
N PRO A 260 28.68 -6.62 35.66
CA PRO A 260 27.90 -6.47 34.43
C PRO A 260 28.69 -5.52 33.52
N SER A 261 28.88 -5.89 32.25
CA SER A 261 29.42 -4.92 31.32
C SER A 261 28.49 -3.71 31.33
N PRO A 262 29.01 -2.48 31.17
CA PRO A 262 28.17 -1.29 31.07
C PRO A 262 27.11 -1.37 29.94
N ASP A 263 27.25 -2.34 29.02
CA ASP A 263 26.34 -2.65 27.92
C ASP A 263 25.49 -3.94 28.17
N ASP A 264 25.41 -4.44 29.42
CA ASP A 264 24.61 -5.63 29.76
C ASP A 264 23.22 -5.25 30.31
N HIS A 265 22.27 -5.04 29.40
CA HIS A 265 20.86 -4.76 29.73
C HIS A 265 20.03 -6.05 29.94
N SER A 266 20.66 -7.23 30.01
CA SER A 266 19.96 -8.50 30.00
C SER A 266 19.02 -8.68 31.20
N ARG A 267 19.32 -8.09 32.35
CA ARG A 267 18.48 -8.18 33.55
C ARG A 267 17.14 -7.46 33.35
N ASP A 268 17.19 -6.22 32.86
CA ASP A 268 16.00 -5.38 32.71
C ASP A 268 15.13 -5.92 31.57
N ILE A 269 15.74 -6.37 30.47
CA ILE A 269 15.02 -7.05 29.37
C ILE A 269 14.40 -8.37 29.83
N THR A 270 15.09 -9.16 30.67
CA THR A 270 14.52 -10.39 31.24
C THR A 270 13.30 -10.09 32.11
N GLU A 271 13.31 -8.99 32.86
CA GLU A 271 12.16 -8.56 33.65
C GLU A 271 10.97 -8.16 32.77
N ILE A 272 11.21 -7.39 31.70
CA ILE A 272 10.18 -7.01 30.73
C ILE A 272 9.56 -8.26 30.08
N VAL A 273 10.40 -9.18 29.56
CA VAL A 273 9.94 -10.46 28.96
C VAL A 273 9.11 -11.28 29.96
N LYS A 274 9.55 -11.36 31.21
CA LYS A 274 8.81 -12.05 32.28
C LYS A 274 7.45 -11.39 32.52
N ASN A 275 7.38 -10.07 32.56
CA ASN A 275 6.13 -9.34 32.77
C ASN A 275 5.16 -9.52 31.59
N ILE A 276 5.66 -9.58 30.35
CA ILE A 276 4.86 -9.91 29.16
C ILE A 276 4.29 -11.32 29.27
N LYS A 277 5.14 -12.33 29.53
CA LYS A 277 4.70 -13.74 29.68
C LYS A 277 3.71 -13.95 30.82
N GLN A 278 3.86 -13.20 31.92
CA GLN A 278 2.95 -13.21 33.05
C GLN A 278 1.66 -12.41 32.80
N LYS A 279 1.46 -11.88 31.59
CA LYS A 279 0.30 -11.06 31.21
C LYS A 279 0.16 -9.80 32.07
N LYS A 280 1.25 -9.30 32.67
CA LYS A 280 1.28 -8.04 33.42
C LYS A 280 1.54 -6.84 32.52
N LEU A 281 2.17 -7.07 31.37
CA LEU A 281 2.50 -6.06 30.38
C LEU A 281 1.91 -6.51 29.02
N GLN A 282 0.77 -5.93 28.65
CA GLN A 282 -0.03 -6.36 27.47
C GLN A 282 -0.29 -5.22 26.47
N ASN A 283 0.06 -3.99 26.83
CA ASN A 283 -0.11 -2.82 25.98
C ASN A 283 1.24 -2.45 25.36
N ILE A 284 1.27 -2.16 24.06
CA ILE A 284 2.50 -1.86 23.30
C ILE A 284 3.20 -0.62 23.85
N ASP A 285 2.47 0.46 24.12
CA ASP A 285 3.02 1.70 24.67
C ASP A 285 3.67 1.46 26.04
N ASN A 286 3.02 0.72 26.93
CA ASN A 286 3.59 0.38 28.23
C ASN A 286 4.86 -0.49 28.10
N ILE A 287 4.95 -1.35 27.08
CA ILE A 287 6.18 -2.09 26.78
C ILE A 287 7.30 -1.14 26.36
N PHE A 288 7.01 -0.20 25.46
CA PHE A 288 7.99 0.79 25.02
C PHE A 288 8.42 1.76 26.12
N GLU A 289 7.49 2.22 26.97
CA GLU A 289 7.83 3.04 28.14
C GLU A 289 8.86 2.32 29.03
N LYS A 290 8.65 1.02 29.28
CA LYS A 290 9.61 0.21 30.04
C LYS A 290 10.94 0.01 29.34
N LEU A 291 10.95 -0.05 28.00
CA LEU A 291 12.18 -0.12 27.22
C LEU A 291 12.96 1.21 27.25
N TYR A 292 12.29 2.36 27.25
CA TYR A 292 12.95 3.67 27.35
C TYR A 292 13.46 4.02 28.75
N GLU A 293 12.92 3.39 29.79
CA GLU A 293 13.45 3.50 31.15
C GLU A 293 14.86 2.88 31.29
N ILE A 294 15.30 2.06 30.33
CA ILE A 294 16.63 1.44 30.35
C ILE A 294 17.68 2.49 29.97
N GLU A 295 18.62 2.73 30.88
CA GLU A 295 19.70 3.69 30.68
C GLU A 295 20.79 3.11 29.75
N ILE A 296 20.68 3.39 28.45
CA ILE A 296 21.65 2.94 27.43
C ILE A 296 22.74 4.03 27.26
N ILE A 297 23.96 3.72 27.69
CA ILE A 297 25.09 4.66 27.68
C ILE A 297 25.81 4.65 26.32
N SER A 298 25.87 3.49 25.67
CA SER A 298 26.61 3.29 24.42
C SER A 298 25.70 3.44 23.19
N PRO A 299 26.01 4.35 22.24
CA PRO A 299 25.22 4.50 21.02
C PRO A 299 25.38 3.32 20.04
N LYS A 300 26.23 2.35 20.35
CA LYS A 300 26.45 1.13 19.54
C LYS A 300 25.82 -0.11 20.18
N ASP A 301 24.99 0.06 21.21
CA ASP A 301 24.30 -1.07 21.82
C ASP A 301 23.26 -1.64 20.86
N LYS A 302 23.27 -2.97 20.68
CA LYS A 302 22.30 -3.68 19.84
C LYS A 302 20.87 -3.58 20.36
N LEU A 303 20.70 -3.22 21.63
CA LEU A 303 19.38 -2.94 22.19
C LEU A 303 18.74 -1.73 21.51
N ILE A 304 19.54 -0.71 21.14
CA ILE A 304 19.05 0.44 20.36
C ILE A 304 18.49 -0.04 19.03
N ASP A 305 19.23 -0.87 18.30
CA ASP A 305 18.79 -1.42 17.01
C ASP A 305 17.48 -2.23 17.17
N THR A 306 17.37 -3.00 18.26
CA THR A 306 16.18 -3.79 18.57
C THR A 306 14.98 -2.91 18.89
N ILE A 307 15.16 -1.88 19.74
CA ILE A 307 14.11 -0.92 20.08
C ILE A 307 13.66 -0.17 18.83
N GLN A 308 14.59 0.33 18.01
CA GLN A 308 14.27 1.02 16.75
C GLN A 308 13.53 0.13 15.77
N PHE A 309 13.93 -1.14 15.64
CA PHE A 309 13.22 -2.10 14.80
C PHE A 309 11.77 -2.29 15.27
N LEU A 310 11.57 -2.48 16.58
CA LEU A 310 10.25 -2.65 17.17
C LEU A 310 9.41 -1.38 17.04
N GLU A 311 9.99 -0.20 17.29
CA GLU A 311 9.31 1.10 17.13
C GLU A 311 8.82 1.29 15.70
N ASN A 312 9.71 1.12 14.71
CA ASN A 312 9.36 1.24 13.31
C ASN A 312 8.24 0.29 12.89
N LYS A 313 8.13 -0.87 13.54
CA LYS A 313 7.14 -1.89 13.21
C LYS A 313 5.81 -1.71 13.93
N TYR A 314 5.81 -1.35 15.22
CA TYR A 314 4.63 -1.40 16.08
C TYR A 314 4.22 -0.08 16.70
N ARG A 315 5.11 0.91 16.75
CA ARG A 315 4.79 2.22 17.33
C ARG A 315 4.27 3.11 16.22
N THR A 316 2.95 3.24 16.12
CA THR A 316 2.28 4.05 15.12
C THR A 316 2.33 5.54 15.47
N HIS A 317 3.52 6.12 15.69
CA HIS A 317 3.68 7.58 15.78
C HIS A 317 5.01 8.06 15.17
N ILE A 318 4.90 8.66 13.96
CA ILE A 318 5.78 9.67 13.33
C ILE A 318 7.16 9.13 12.86
N CYS A 319 7.54 9.14 11.57
CA CYS A 319 7.73 10.27 10.63
C CYS A 319 7.56 9.73 9.18
N GLN A 320 6.98 10.41 8.20
CA GLN A 320 7.24 11.76 7.69
C GLN A 320 5.97 12.30 6.99
N ILE A 321 5.55 13.52 7.37
CA ILE A 321 4.89 14.46 6.45
C ILE A 321 6.02 15.23 5.77
#